data_AF-A0A6U4G4F7-F1
#
_entry.id   AF-A0A6U4G4F7-F1
#
_cell.length_a   1.000
_cell.length_b   1.000
_cell.length_c   1.000
_cell.angle_alpha   90.00
_cell.angle_beta   90.00
_cell.angle_gamma   90.00
#
_symmetry.space_group_name_H-M   'P 1'
#
loop_
_entity.id
_entity.type
_entity.pdbx_description
1 polymer ?
#
loop_
_entity_poly.entity_id
_entity_poly.type
_entity_poly.pdbx_seq_one_letter_code
_entity_poly.pdbx_strand_id
1 'polypeptide(L)'
;MAPKKKGGKKGGKITGTPDVVKFKGTPDFAYIKELADLQGKVPLVSTALEGDGVRLLARFLNLLGMLGEYVSISPENKSYRFQNHHKYLFPIPQYEPLGYSVSVVVAAQALATSPTVDFNGQSFNFSNELNSHGIKFLKAFDDVALRITSLIEPSVKSDFGDGLKNFRGRLREVLEEFDQLFVGFESAYSKELLTIHNQVFEPIDKIMSIETALTKAEDRGDMTSKQTQESEIVAALEVVTNKVLPETASKPLPPDCVEMAEACLFYDIRIPPVLVNAAKWVVKDFIEVRLYLTELPLKRMHPHFQDNPVLIRVLRNFHRSVMGAAEALQHARRLPKISAAKIGCNGSWMTKKLIQPEIYRIRRQMREMGKEKEQVTPEAIAAAA
;
A
#
# COMPACT_ATOMS: atom_id res chain seq x y z
N MET A 1 -57.13 45.97 -5.93
CA MET A 1 -55.67 45.93 -6.04
C MET A 1 -55.24 44.53 -6.48
N ALA A 2 -54.85 44.36 -7.74
CA ALA A 2 -54.36 43.07 -8.26
C ALA A 2 -52.84 42.95 -8.05
N PRO A 3 -52.29 41.77 -7.74
CA PRO A 3 -50.86 41.63 -7.48
C PRO A 3 -50.09 41.61 -8.81
N LYS A 4 -49.05 42.45 -8.89
CA LYS A 4 -48.10 42.50 -10.02
C LYS A 4 -47.31 41.19 -10.10
N LYS A 5 -47.45 40.47 -11.22
CA LYS A 5 -46.57 39.35 -11.58
C LYS A 5 -45.13 39.84 -11.75
N LYS A 6 -44.22 39.30 -10.94
CA LYS A 6 -42.76 39.47 -11.09
C LYS A 6 -42.33 38.90 -12.44
N GLY A 7 -41.71 39.75 -13.27
CA GLY A 7 -41.12 39.34 -14.54
C GLY A 7 -40.05 38.28 -14.32
N GLY A 8 -40.22 37.12 -14.95
CA GLY A 8 -39.19 36.09 -15.03
C GLY A 8 -37.95 36.66 -15.72
N LYS A 9 -36.79 36.46 -15.12
CA LYS A 9 -35.49 36.64 -15.76
C LYS A 9 -35.51 35.88 -17.10
N LYS A 10 -35.49 36.61 -18.22
CA LYS A 10 -35.24 36.02 -19.54
C LYS A 10 -33.88 35.33 -19.45
N GLY A 11 -33.86 34.00 -19.53
CA GLY A 11 -32.64 33.22 -19.69
C GLY A 11 -31.86 33.78 -20.89
N GLY A 12 -30.57 34.02 -20.70
CA GLY A 12 -29.71 34.51 -21.78
C GLY A 12 -29.87 33.62 -23.02
N LYS A 13 -30.01 34.23 -24.20
CA LYS A 13 -30.09 33.50 -25.46
C LYS A 13 -28.86 32.59 -25.56
N ILE A 14 -29.08 31.28 -25.63
CA ILE A 14 -28.01 30.34 -25.91
C ILE A 14 -27.58 30.60 -27.36
N THR A 15 -26.40 31.16 -27.55
CA THR A 15 -25.76 31.35 -28.85
C THR A 15 -25.12 30.04 -29.31
N GLY A 16 -24.89 29.91 -30.63
CA GLY A 16 -24.18 28.78 -31.24
C GLY A 16 -25.00 28.03 -32.29
N THR A 17 -24.34 27.15 -33.05
CA THR A 17 -25.02 26.20 -33.94
C THR A 17 -25.84 25.19 -33.11
N PRO A 18 -26.87 24.54 -33.68
CA PRO A 18 -27.69 23.56 -32.95
C PRO A 18 -26.86 22.47 -32.24
N ASP A 19 -25.77 22.02 -32.88
CA ASP A 19 -24.84 21.04 -32.30
C ASP A 19 -24.10 21.57 -31.07
N VAL A 20 -23.65 22.83 -31.12
CA VAL A 20 -22.99 23.50 -29.99
C VAL A 20 -23.96 23.72 -28.84
N VAL A 21 -25.21 24.12 -29.13
CA VAL A 21 -26.27 24.27 -28.11
C VAL A 21 -26.55 22.94 -27.41
N LYS A 22 -26.65 21.85 -28.17
CA LYS A 22 -26.82 20.50 -27.60
C LYS A 22 -25.60 20.09 -26.77
N PHE A 23 -24.40 20.38 -27.27
CA PHE A 23 -23.15 20.06 -26.59
C PHE A 23 -23.00 20.78 -25.25
N LYS A 24 -23.40 22.06 -25.16
CA LYS A 24 -23.41 22.82 -23.89
C LYS A 24 -24.25 22.19 -22.78
N GLY A 25 -25.17 21.30 -23.12
CA GLY A 25 -25.98 20.53 -22.17
C GLY A 25 -25.34 19.23 -21.69
N THR A 26 -24.17 18.82 -22.19
CA THR A 26 -23.51 17.56 -21.80
C THR A 26 -22.51 17.76 -20.65
N PRO A 27 -22.21 16.68 -19.90
CA PRO A 27 -21.16 16.72 -18.87
C PRO A 27 -19.78 17.10 -19.44
N ASP A 28 -19.48 16.71 -20.67
CA ASP A 28 -18.18 16.97 -21.30
C ASP A 28 -17.92 18.47 -21.47
N PHE A 29 -18.97 19.25 -21.81
CA PHE A 29 -18.83 20.70 -21.87
C PHE A 29 -18.53 21.31 -20.49
N ALA A 30 -19.09 20.74 -19.41
CA ALA A 30 -18.76 21.16 -18.06
C ALA A 30 -17.27 20.90 -17.75
N TYR A 31 -16.72 19.76 -18.16
CA TYR A 31 -15.29 19.46 -17.99
C TYR A 31 -14.40 20.42 -18.78
N ILE A 32 -14.74 20.72 -20.05
CA ILE A 32 -14.01 21.69 -20.87
C ILE A 32 -14.06 23.09 -20.24
N LYS A 33 -15.24 23.51 -19.79
CA LYS A 33 -15.42 24.82 -19.15
C LYS A 33 -14.60 24.92 -17.87
N GLU A 34 -14.62 23.89 -17.04
CA GLU A 34 -13.80 23.85 -15.83
C GLU A 34 -12.31 23.87 -16.15
N LEU A 35 -11.86 23.15 -17.19
CA LEU A 35 -10.46 23.20 -17.62
C LEU A 35 -10.07 24.61 -18.11
N ALA A 36 -10.98 25.31 -18.79
CA ALA A 36 -10.78 26.72 -19.15
C ALA A 36 -10.66 27.61 -17.90
N ASP A 37 -11.49 27.38 -16.88
CA ASP A 37 -11.46 28.13 -15.62
C ASP A 37 -10.19 27.83 -14.78
N LEU A 38 -9.53 26.70 -15.02
CA LEU A 38 -8.26 26.31 -14.40
C LEU A 38 -7.02 26.86 -15.12
N GLN A 39 -7.17 27.40 -16.33
CA GLN A 39 -6.05 27.99 -17.07
C GLN A 39 -5.40 29.12 -16.27
N GLY A 40 -4.07 29.13 -16.25
CA GLY A 40 -3.27 30.08 -15.46
C GLY A 40 -3.29 29.82 -13.94
N LYS A 41 -4.08 28.85 -13.46
CA LYS A 41 -4.07 28.38 -12.06
C LYS A 41 -3.31 27.08 -11.89
N VAL A 42 -3.22 26.25 -12.94
CA VAL A 42 -2.41 25.03 -12.92
C VAL A 42 -0.93 25.44 -12.79
N PRO A 43 -0.23 25.01 -11.73
CA PRO A 43 1.18 25.35 -11.54
C PRO A 43 2.05 24.64 -12.59
N LEU A 44 3.19 25.26 -12.92
CA LEU A 44 4.22 24.62 -13.74
C LEU A 44 4.86 23.48 -12.95
N VAL A 45 4.80 22.27 -13.49
CA VAL A 45 5.33 21.07 -12.84
C VAL A 45 6.84 20.97 -12.95
N SER A 46 7.49 21.75 -13.81
CA SER A 46 8.94 21.96 -13.77
C SER A 46 9.42 22.69 -12.52
N THR A 47 8.51 23.34 -11.77
CA THR A 47 8.79 24.00 -10.48
C THR A 47 8.17 23.24 -9.33
N ALA A 48 8.79 23.27 -8.14
CA ALA A 48 8.33 22.53 -6.97
C ALA A 48 6.84 22.79 -6.67
N LEU A 49 6.05 21.72 -6.51
CA LEU A 49 4.63 21.80 -6.20
C LEU A 49 4.40 21.87 -4.69
N GLU A 50 3.64 22.86 -4.23
CA GLU A 50 3.29 23.02 -2.81
C GLU A 50 1.78 23.12 -2.61
N GLY A 51 1.29 22.53 -1.50
CA GLY A 51 -0.07 22.72 -0.98
C GLY A 51 -1.18 22.58 -2.03
N ASP A 52 -1.86 23.69 -2.30
CA ASP A 52 -2.99 23.75 -3.25
C ASP A 52 -2.57 23.48 -4.71
N GLY A 53 -1.30 23.68 -5.06
CA GLY A 53 -0.78 23.35 -6.40
C GLY A 53 -0.94 21.87 -6.75
N VAL A 54 -0.70 20.98 -5.78
CA VAL A 54 -0.89 19.52 -5.96
C VAL A 54 -2.36 19.19 -6.19
N ARG A 55 -3.28 19.86 -5.48
CA ARG A 55 -4.73 19.65 -5.63
C ARG A 55 -5.23 20.13 -6.99
N LEU A 56 -4.77 21.30 -7.43
CA LEU A 56 -5.11 21.86 -8.74
C LEU A 56 -4.60 20.97 -9.87
N LEU A 57 -3.36 20.47 -9.76
CA LEU A 57 -2.80 19.53 -10.72
C LEU A 57 -3.57 18.21 -10.76
N ALA A 58 -3.90 17.64 -9.60
CA ALA A 58 -4.71 16.42 -9.54
C ALA A 58 -6.09 16.62 -10.20
N ARG A 59 -6.71 17.79 -9.99
CA ARG A 59 -7.98 18.12 -10.64
C ARG A 59 -7.82 18.26 -12.16
N PHE A 60 -6.78 18.95 -12.62
CA PHE A 60 -6.46 19.08 -14.04
C PHE A 60 -6.27 17.71 -14.71
N LEU A 61 -5.43 16.85 -14.13
CA LEU A 61 -5.16 15.50 -14.62
C LEU A 61 -6.43 14.63 -14.70
N ASN A 62 -7.31 14.72 -13.69
CA ASN A 62 -8.58 14.01 -13.70
C ASN A 62 -9.48 14.49 -14.85
N LEU A 63 -9.55 15.80 -15.09
CA LEU A 63 -10.31 16.35 -16.22
C LEU A 63 -9.73 15.91 -17.56
N LEU A 64 -8.41 15.81 -17.71
CA LEU A 64 -7.80 15.29 -18.93
C LEU A 64 -8.22 13.84 -19.22
N GLY A 65 -8.27 12.99 -18.19
CA GLY A 65 -8.75 11.61 -18.33
C GLY A 65 -10.19 11.53 -18.84
N MET A 66 -11.09 12.32 -18.24
CA MET A 66 -12.50 12.42 -18.66
C MET A 66 -12.65 12.97 -20.08
N LEU A 67 -11.81 13.95 -20.47
CA LEU A 67 -11.80 14.48 -21.83
C LEU A 67 -11.25 13.47 -22.85
N GLY A 68 -10.29 12.64 -22.44
CA GLY A 68 -9.78 11.53 -23.24
C GLY A 68 -10.88 10.54 -23.63
N GLU A 69 -11.76 10.19 -22.67
CA GLU A 69 -12.94 9.36 -22.93
C GLU A 69 -13.88 10.04 -23.93
N TYR A 70 -14.17 11.31 -23.70
CA TYR A 70 -15.06 12.11 -24.54
C TYR A 70 -14.59 12.18 -26.00
N VAL A 71 -13.29 12.40 -26.24
CA VAL A 71 -12.75 12.43 -27.62
C VAL A 71 -12.35 11.04 -28.12
N SER A 72 -12.54 10.00 -27.30
CA SER A 72 -12.24 8.60 -27.62
C SER A 72 -10.78 8.40 -28.06
N ILE A 73 -9.83 8.89 -27.25
CA ILE A 73 -8.42 8.52 -27.46
C ILE A 73 -8.26 7.00 -27.29
N SER A 74 -7.38 6.39 -28.09
CA SER A 74 -7.01 4.99 -27.87
C SER A 74 -5.94 4.96 -26.79
N PRO A 75 -6.26 4.59 -25.54
CA PRO A 75 -5.28 4.66 -24.46
C PRO A 75 -4.11 3.71 -24.74
N GLU A 76 -2.91 4.17 -24.44
CA GLU A 76 -1.76 3.29 -24.40
C GLU A 76 -1.96 2.18 -23.35
N ASN A 77 -1.32 1.04 -23.56
CA ASN A 77 -1.51 -0.10 -22.67
C ASN A 77 -0.85 0.13 -21.29
N LYS A 78 -1.67 0.52 -20.30
CA LYS A 78 -1.24 0.73 -18.90
C LYS A 78 -1.13 -0.54 -18.04
N SER A 79 -1.09 -1.74 -18.66
CA SER A 79 -0.90 -3.01 -17.94
C SER A 79 0.44 -3.10 -17.19
N TYR A 80 1.43 -2.30 -17.56
CA TYR A 80 2.70 -2.19 -16.84
C TYR A 80 2.48 -1.80 -15.36
N ARG A 81 1.40 -1.10 -15.01
CA ARG A 81 1.06 -0.76 -13.61
C ARG A 81 0.83 -2.00 -12.76
N PHE A 82 0.43 -3.12 -13.36
CA PHE A 82 0.24 -4.40 -12.67
C PHE A 82 1.50 -5.27 -12.76
N GLN A 83 2.16 -5.27 -13.92
CA GLN A 83 3.37 -6.07 -14.16
C GLN A 83 4.57 -5.56 -13.36
N ASN A 84 4.72 -4.24 -13.24
CA ASN A 84 5.80 -3.57 -12.53
C ASN A 84 5.41 -3.22 -11.09
N HIS A 85 4.43 -3.90 -10.50
CA HIS A 85 4.03 -3.67 -9.11
C HIS A 85 4.40 -4.84 -8.23
N HIS A 86 5.06 -4.53 -7.11
CA HIS A 86 5.51 -5.57 -6.20
C HIS A 86 4.32 -6.27 -5.51
N LYS A 87 4.36 -7.61 -5.42
CA LYS A 87 3.25 -8.44 -4.90
C LYS A 87 2.82 -8.10 -3.47
N TYR A 88 3.73 -7.58 -2.65
CA TYR A 88 3.44 -7.18 -1.26
C TYR A 88 3.21 -5.68 -1.10
N LEU A 89 3.31 -4.87 -2.16
CA LEU A 89 3.23 -3.42 -2.04
C LEU A 89 1.78 -2.93 -1.97
N PHE A 90 1.48 -2.13 -0.95
CA PHE A 90 0.25 -1.34 -0.84
C PHE A 90 0.49 0.09 -1.39
N PRO A 91 -0.49 0.71 -2.08
CA PRO A 91 -1.80 0.17 -2.44
C PRO A 91 -1.75 -0.82 -3.61
N ILE A 92 -2.85 -1.55 -3.82
CA ILE A 92 -3.05 -2.35 -5.02
C ILE A 92 -3.23 -1.41 -6.21
N PRO A 93 -2.55 -1.61 -7.35
CA PRO A 93 -2.79 -0.83 -8.55
C PRO A 93 -4.26 -0.89 -8.95
N GLN A 94 -4.86 0.27 -9.22
CA GLN A 94 -6.19 0.34 -9.79
C GLN A 94 -6.08 0.42 -11.31
N TYR A 95 -7.01 -0.24 -12.01
CA TYR A 95 -7.06 -0.17 -13.47
C TYR A 95 -7.80 1.08 -13.88
N GLU A 96 -7.04 2.09 -14.29
CA GLU A 96 -7.55 3.35 -14.82
C GLU A 96 -6.85 3.64 -16.16
N PRO A 97 -7.39 3.18 -17.29
CA PRO A 97 -6.72 3.28 -18.59
C PRO A 97 -6.48 4.74 -19.00
N LEU A 98 -7.36 5.65 -18.58
CA LEU A 98 -7.25 7.10 -18.82
C LEU A 98 -6.96 7.90 -17.55
N GLY A 99 -6.54 7.21 -16.47
CA GLY A 99 -6.12 7.86 -15.24
C GLY A 99 -4.67 8.34 -15.30
N TYR A 100 -4.44 9.57 -14.82
CA TYR A 100 -3.13 10.18 -14.69
C TYR A 100 -2.90 10.55 -13.22
N SER A 101 -2.00 9.84 -12.54
CA SER A 101 -1.76 10.06 -11.12
C SER A 101 -0.84 11.25 -10.88
N VAL A 102 -1.25 12.17 -10.01
CA VAL A 102 -0.40 13.28 -9.54
C VAL A 102 0.89 12.76 -8.88
N SER A 103 0.87 11.55 -8.29
CA SER A 103 2.04 10.94 -7.67
C SER A 103 3.19 10.70 -8.66
N VAL A 104 2.88 10.47 -9.94
CA VAL A 104 3.89 10.26 -11.00
C VAL A 104 4.63 11.56 -11.27
N VAL A 105 3.90 12.68 -11.33
CA VAL A 105 4.51 14.01 -11.51
C VAL A 105 5.35 14.38 -10.29
N VAL A 106 4.82 14.18 -9.09
CA VAL A 106 5.57 14.41 -7.84
C VAL A 106 6.84 13.54 -7.78
N ALA A 107 6.76 12.28 -8.21
CA ALA A 107 7.92 11.40 -8.30
C ALA A 107 8.97 11.92 -9.31
N ALA A 108 8.54 12.42 -10.46
CA ALA A 108 9.45 13.04 -11.43
C ALA A 108 10.16 14.28 -10.86
N GLN A 109 9.45 15.12 -10.09
CA GLN A 109 10.05 16.27 -9.40
C GLN A 109 11.06 15.85 -8.35
N ALA A 110 10.71 14.83 -7.55
CA ALA A 110 11.61 14.27 -6.55
C ALA A 110 12.88 13.75 -7.23
N LEU A 111 12.77 12.99 -8.32
CA LEU A 111 13.90 12.49 -9.11
C LEU A 111 14.79 13.60 -9.67
N ALA A 112 14.19 14.66 -10.19
CA ALA A 112 14.92 15.80 -10.73
C ALA A 112 15.72 16.55 -9.65
N THR A 113 15.24 16.51 -8.40
CA THR A 113 15.89 17.15 -7.25
C THR A 113 16.95 16.24 -6.62
N SER A 114 16.58 14.98 -6.39
CA SER A 114 17.45 13.94 -5.85
C SER A 114 17.04 12.59 -6.46
N PRO A 115 17.93 11.91 -7.22
CA PRO A 115 17.64 10.62 -7.82
C PRO A 115 17.74 9.47 -6.81
N THR A 116 17.32 9.70 -5.57
CA THR A 116 17.43 8.74 -4.47
C THR A 116 16.11 8.58 -3.73
N VAL A 117 15.86 7.37 -3.23
CA VAL A 117 14.74 7.08 -2.33
C VAL A 117 15.24 6.26 -1.15
N ASP A 118 14.76 6.58 0.04
CA ASP A 118 15.17 5.92 1.27
C ASP A 118 14.06 4.99 1.77
N PHE A 119 14.42 3.73 2.01
CA PHE A 119 13.53 2.76 2.66
C PHE A 119 14.28 2.03 3.77
N ASN A 120 13.67 1.96 4.95
CA ASN A 120 14.15 1.14 6.08
C ASN A 120 15.62 1.38 6.44
N GLY A 121 16.08 2.65 6.39
CA GLY A 121 17.46 3.05 6.69
C GLY A 121 18.47 2.80 5.56
N GLN A 122 18.01 2.44 4.36
CA GLN A 122 18.85 2.22 3.18
C GLN A 122 18.43 3.17 2.05
N SER A 123 19.41 3.81 1.43
CA SER A 123 19.23 4.66 0.25
C SER A 123 19.37 3.85 -1.04
N PHE A 124 18.45 4.05 -1.97
CA PHE A 124 18.42 3.44 -3.28
C PHE A 124 18.54 4.53 -4.35
N ASN A 125 19.41 4.32 -5.33
CA ASN A 125 19.62 5.26 -6.43
C ASN A 125 18.82 4.83 -7.65
N PHE A 126 18.11 5.78 -8.25
CA PHE A 126 17.58 5.62 -9.60
C PHE A 126 18.68 5.85 -10.64
N SER A 127 18.48 5.34 -11.85
CA SER A 127 19.44 5.52 -12.92
C SER A 127 19.52 6.99 -13.38
N ASN A 128 20.69 7.39 -13.87
CA ASN A 128 20.88 8.70 -14.49
C ASN A 128 20.01 8.89 -15.75
N GLU A 129 19.69 7.78 -16.43
CA GLU A 129 18.79 7.77 -17.58
C GLU A 129 17.37 8.14 -17.16
N LEU A 130 16.85 7.54 -16.09
CA LEU A 130 15.53 7.85 -15.55
C LEU A 130 15.45 9.27 -15.00
N ASN A 131 16.50 9.77 -14.34
CA ASN A 131 16.56 11.17 -13.92
C ASN A 131 16.46 12.11 -15.15
N SER A 132 17.28 11.86 -16.16
CA SER A 132 17.25 12.64 -17.42
C SER A 132 15.87 12.57 -18.10
N HIS A 133 15.22 11.42 -18.04
CA HIS A 133 13.86 11.23 -18.56
C HIS A 133 12.83 12.01 -17.73
N GLY A 134 12.94 12.02 -16.41
CA GLY A 134 12.08 12.81 -15.51
C GLY A 134 12.16 14.31 -15.79
N ILE A 135 13.37 14.87 -15.96
CA ILE A 135 13.55 16.29 -16.30
C ILE A 135 12.91 16.62 -17.65
N LYS A 136 13.07 15.75 -18.66
CA LYS A 136 12.44 15.92 -19.98
C LYS A 136 10.92 15.82 -19.89
N PHE A 137 10.41 14.85 -19.12
CA PHE A 137 8.99 14.65 -18.87
C PHE A 137 8.35 15.89 -18.27
N LEU A 138 8.94 16.49 -17.22
CA LEU A 138 8.39 17.68 -16.57
C LEU A 138 8.29 18.89 -17.52
N LYS A 139 9.31 19.11 -18.37
CA LYS A 139 9.30 20.20 -19.36
C LYS A 139 8.24 19.96 -20.43
N ALA A 140 8.21 18.76 -21.01
CA ALA A 140 7.23 18.40 -22.02
C ALA A 140 5.80 18.42 -21.46
N PHE A 141 5.62 18.07 -20.18
CA PHE A 141 4.33 18.15 -19.51
C PHE A 141 3.81 19.58 -19.49
N ASP A 142 4.64 20.55 -19.07
CA ASP A 142 4.28 21.97 -19.04
C ASP A 142 3.91 22.48 -20.45
N ASP A 143 4.70 22.12 -21.47
CA ASP A 143 4.46 22.50 -22.86
C ASP A 143 3.12 21.96 -23.40
N VAL A 144 2.84 20.68 -23.16
CA VAL A 144 1.59 20.03 -23.61
C VAL A 144 0.39 20.57 -22.82
N ALA A 145 0.51 20.77 -21.50
CA ALA A 145 -0.55 21.35 -20.68
C ALA A 145 -0.90 22.78 -21.13
N LEU A 146 0.09 23.58 -21.50
CA LEU A 146 -0.13 24.92 -22.07
C LEU A 146 -0.84 24.84 -23.42
N ARG A 147 -0.48 23.88 -24.29
CA ARG A 147 -1.16 23.66 -25.58
C ARG A 147 -2.63 23.25 -25.40
N ILE A 148 -2.92 22.34 -24.47
CA ILE A 148 -4.30 21.91 -24.16
C ILE A 148 -5.14 23.11 -23.72
N THR A 149 -4.64 23.89 -22.76
CA THR A 149 -5.36 25.05 -22.24
C THR A 149 -5.52 26.15 -23.29
N SER A 150 -4.49 26.40 -24.10
CA SER A 150 -4.52 27.36 -25.23
C SER A 150 -5.45 26.94 -26.37
N LEU A 151 -5.76 25.65 -26.50
CA LEU A 151 -6.78 25.16 -27.44
C LEU A 151 -8.19 25.39 -26.89
N ILE A 152 -8.40 25.16 -25.60
CA ILE A 152 -9.72 25.12 -24.96
C ILE A 152 -10.31 26.51 -24.76
N GLU A 153 -9.57 27.45 -24.20
CA GLU A 153 -10.12 28.77 -23.84
C GLU A 153 -10.63 29.57 -25.04
N PRO A 154 -9.87 29.72 -26.15
CA PRO A 154 -10.37 30.40 -27.34
C PRO A 154 -11.58 29.71 -27.95
N SER A 155 -11.62 28.37 -27.89
CA SER A 155 -12.75 27.58 -28.39
C SER A 155 -14.01 27.81 -27.57
N VAL A 156 -13.91 27.88 -26.24
CA VAL A 156 -15.06 28.19 -25.37
C VAL A 156 -15.52 29.65 -25.57
N LYS A 157 -14.59 30.61 -25.67
CA LYS A 157 -14.90 32.04 -25.87
C LYS A 157 -15.57 32.33 -27.21
N SER A 158 -15.11 31.68 -28.28
CA SER A 158 -15.64 31.82 -29.64
C SER A 158 -16.88 30.97 -29.91
N ASP A 159 -17.39 30.27 -28.89
CA ASP A 159 -18.52 29.34 -29.03
C ASP A 159 -18.28 28.24 -30.08
N PHE A 160 -17.03 27.74 -30.11
CA PHE A 160 -16.50 26.78 -31.06
C PHE A 160 -16.63 27.28 -32.52
N GLY A 161 -16.16 28.51 -32.78
CA GLY A 161 -16.28 29.17 -34.10
C GLY A 161 -15.69 28.38 -35.27
N ASP A 162 -14.63 27.59 -35.04
CA ASP A 162 -14.01 26.69 -36.03
C ASP A 162 -14.78 25.37 -36.24
N GLY A 163 -15.88 25.17 -35.50
CA GLY A 163 -16.69 23.97 -35.49
C GLY A 163 -16.28 22.95 -34.43
N LEU A 164 -17.28 22.33 -33.78
CA LEU A 164 -17.09 21.35 -32.70
C LEU A 164 -16.32 20.10 -33.16
N LYS A 165 -16.51 19.66 -34.40
CA LYS A 165 -15.80 18.50 -34.96
C LYS A 165 -14.29 18.76 -35.07
N ASN A 166 -13.90 19.94 -35.54
CA ASN A 166 -12.50 20.34 -35.67
C ASN A 166 -11.85 20.52 -34.30
N PHE A 167 -12.57 21.12 -33.35
CA PHE A 167 -12.12 21.20 -31.96
C PHE A 167 -11.86 19.81 -31.36
N ARG A 168 -12.79 18.85 -31.51
CA ARG A 168 -12.61 17.47 -31.04
C ARG A 168 -11.38 16.79 -31.65
N GLY A 169 -11.17 16.97 -32.96
CA GLY A 169 -10.00 16.42 -33.66
C GLY A 169 -8.69 16.94 -33.08
N ARG A 170 -8.55 18.27 -32.98
CA ARG A 170 -7.35 18.90 -32.40
C ARG A 170 -7.13 18.50 -30.94
N LEU A 171 -8.20 18.43 -30.15
CA LEU A 171 -8.10 18.04 -28.75
C LEU A 171 -7.65 16.58 -28.61
N ARG A 172 -8.18 15.69 -29.46
CA ARG A 172 -7.75 14.28 -29.52
C ARG A 172 -6.25 14.17 -29.76
N GLU A 173 -5.72 14.83 -30.79
CA GLU A 173 -4.30 14.77 -31.15
C GLU A 173 -3.39 15.19 -29.98
N VAL A 174 -3.73 16.28 -29.29
CA VAL A 174 -2.94 16.77 -28.16
C VAL A 174 -3.06 15.84 -26.93
N LEU A 175 -4.24 15.25 -26.70
CA LEU A 175 -4.42 14.29 -25.59
C LEU A 175 -3.74 12.94 -25.86
N GLU A 176 -3.66 12.49 -27.10
CA GLU A 176 -2.88 11.30 -27.48
C GLU A 176 -1.38 11.53 -27.26
N GLU A 177 -0.87 12.69 -27.64
CA GLU A 177 0.50 13.11 -27.35
C GLU A 177 0.78 13.14 -25.83
N PHE A 178 -0.16 13.68 -25.05
CA PHE A 178 -0.07 13.70 -23.59
C PHE A 178 -0.06 12.29 -22.98
N ASP A 179 -0.92 11.38 -23.46
CA ASP A 179 -0.99 10.01 -22.95
C ASP A 179 0.31 9.25 -23.21
N GLN A 180 0.87 9.38 -24.42
CA GLN A 180 2.16 8.78 -24.79
C GLN A 180 3.30 9.29 -23.92
N LEU A 181 3.37 10.61 -23.71
CA LEU A 181 4.37 11.24 -22.83
C LEU A 181 4.27 10.69 -21.40
N PHE A 182 3.05 10.64 -20.86
CA PHE A 182 2.81 10.20 -19.48
C PHE A 182 3.14 8.73 -19.29
N VAL A 183 2.67 7.87 -20.21
CA VAL A 183 2.93 6.42 -20.17
C VAL A 183 4.41 6.12 -20.34
N GLY A 184 5.11 6.84 -21.23
CA GLY A 184 6.54 6.67 -21.45
C GLY A 184 7.36 6.85 -20.18
N PHE A 185 7.09 7.92 -19.43
CA PHE A 185 7.76 8.17 -18.15
C PHE A 185 7.29 7.21 -17.04
N GLU A 186 5.97 7.06 -16.84
CA GLU A 186 5.41 6.26 -15.75
C GLU A 186 5.85 4.79 -15.84
N SER A 187 5.90 4.23 -17.05
CA SER A 187 6.36 2.85 -17.28
C SER A 187 7.84 2.66 -16.93
N ALA A 188 8.70 3.58 -17.37
CA ALA A 188 10.13 3.56 -17.05
C ALA A 188 10.37 3.69 -15.54
N TYR A 189 9.69 4.65 -14.90
CA TYR A 189 9.74 4.86 -13.46
C TYR A 189 9.29 3.62 -12.68
N SER A 190 8.15 3.05 -13.04
CA SER A 190 7.58 1.87 -12.36
C SER A 190 8.52 0.66 -12.43
N LYS A 191 9.23 0.49 -13.54
CA LYS A 191 10.18 -0.62 -13.73
C LYS A 191 11.39 -0.52 -12.79
N GLU A 192 11.98 0.67 -12.65
CA GLU A 192 13.09 0.87 -11.70
C GLU A 192 12.59 0.80 -10.25
N LEU A 193 11.41 1.37 -9.99
CA LEU A 193 10.80 1.30 -8.67
C LEU A 193 10.51 -0.15 -8.25
N LEU A 194 10.08 -1.02 -9.16
CA LEU A 194 9.95 -2.46 -8.89
C LEU A 194 11.29 -3.08 -8.49
N THR A 195 12.37 -2.73 -9.19
CA THR A 195 13.72 -3.24 -8.88
C THR A 195 14.14 -2.86 -7.46
N ILE A 196 13.86 -1.63 -7.05
CA ILE A 196 14.09 -1.16 -5.68
C ILE A 196 13.19 -1.91 -4.70
N HIS A 197 11.89 -2.02 -4.98
CA HIS A 197 10.96 -2.72 -4.09
C HIS A 197 11.29 -4.20 -3.91
N ASN A 198 11.80 -4.89 -4.94
CA ASN A 198 12.28 -6.27 -4.81
C ASN A 198 13.40 -6.38 -3.76
N GLN A 199 14.30 -5.39 -3.68
CA GLN A 199 15.34 -5.35 -2.65
C GLN A 199 14.77 -4.97 -1.27
N VAL A 200 13.87 -3.98 -1.23
CA VAL A 200 13.22 -3.56 0.02
C VAL A 200 12.46 -4.72 0.67
N PHE A 201 11.76 -5.52 -0.13
CA PHE A 201 10.95 -6.65 0.34
C PHE A 201 11.70 -7.98 0.41
N GLU A 202 12.97 -8.05 0.02
CA GLU A 202 13.78 -9.28 0.09
C GLU A 202 13.72 -9.98 1.47
N PRO A 203 13.81 -9.26 2.63
CA PRO A 203 13.67 -9.90 3.93
C PRO A 203 12.29 -10.54 4.14
N ILE A 204 11.23 -9.92 3.61
CA ILE A 204 9.86 -10.44 3.69
C ILE A 204 9.70 -11.65 2.78
N ASP A 205 10.25 -11.61 1.57
CA ASP A 205 10.27 -12.76 0.65
C ASP A 205 10.96 -13.97 1.28
N LYS A 206 12.10 -13.77 1.94
CA LYS A 206 12.79 -14.81 2.69
C LYS A 206 11.91 -15.42 3.77
N ILE A 207 11.29 -14.59 4.61
CA ILE A 207 10.37 -15.05 5.66
C ILE A 207 9.19 -15.83 5.08
N MET A 208 8.59 -15.36 3.99
CA MET A 208 7.45 -16.00 3.34
C MET A 208 7.80 -17.35 2.72
N SER A 209 9.00 -17.47 2.14
CA SER A 209 9.52 -18.74 1.61
C SER A 209 9.69 -19.78 2.74
N ILE A 210 10.30 -19.38 3.85
CA ILE A 210 10.48 -20.24 5.04
C ILE A 210 9.13 -20.63 5.63
N GLU A 211 8.18 -19.70 5.79
CA GLU A 211 6.83 -20.01 6.30
C GLU A 211 6.08 -21.02 5.42
N THR A 212 6.27 -20.92 4.10
CA THR A 212 5.69 -21.88 3.15
C THR A 212 6.32 -23.27 3.33
N ALA A 213 7.65 -23.35 3.50
CA ALA A 213 8.36 -24.60 3.76
C ALA A 213 7.97 -25.20 5.12
N LEU A 214 7.86 -24.37 6.16
CA LEU A 214 7.40 -24.75 7.50
C LEU A 214 5.98 -25.33 7.45
N THR A 215 5.05 -24.65 6.78
CA THR A 215 3.66 -25.15 6.62
C THR A 215 3.64 -26.51 5.90
N LYS A 216 4.47 -26.71 4.87
CA LYS A 216 4.58 -28.00 4.17
C LYS A 216 5.23 -29.09 5.03
N ALA A 217 6.16 -28.74 5.93
CA ALA A 217 6.75 -29.69 6.86
C ALA A 217 5.71 -30.16 7.90
N GLU A 218 4.93 -29.22 8.46
CA GLU A 218 3.82 -29.52 9.36
C GLU A 218 2.77 -30.42 8.70
N ASP A 219 2.38 -30.13 7.46
CA ASP A 219 1.37 -30.91 6.72
C ASP A 219 1.82 -32.34 6.41
N ARG A 220 3.13 -32.58 6.32
CA ARG A 220 3.73 -33.92 6.14
C ARG A 220 4.03 -34.62 7.47
N GLY A 221 3.86 -33.96 8.60
CA GLY A 221 4.28 -34.47 9.91
C GLY A 221 5.80 -34.60 10.06
N ASP A 222 6.59 -33.90 9.24
CA ASP A 222 8.05 -33.93 9.29
C ASP A 222 8.57 -33.00 10.39
N MET A 223 8.72 -33.56 11.60
CA MET A 223 9.11 -32.80 12.79
C MET A 223 10.53 -32.24 12.71
N THR A 224 11.48 -32.94 12.08
CA THR A 224 12.86 -32.45 11.96
C THR A 224 12.90 -31.24 11.04
N SER A 225 12.27 -31.33 9.88
CA SER A 225 12.17 -30.17 8.97
C SER A 225 11.39 -29.04 9.60
N LYS A 226 10.31 -29.32 10.33
CA LYS A 226 9.54 -28.30 11.07
C LYS A 226 10.45 -27.48 12.00
N GLN A 227 11.21 -28.14 12.87
CA GLN A 227 12.08 -27.45 13.84
C GLN A 227 13.20 -26.64 13.18
N THR A 228 13.80 -27.18 12.13
CA THR A 228 14.80 -26.44 11.34
C THR A 228 14.20 -25.17 10.75
N GLN A 229 13.01 -25.28 10.13
CA GLN A 229 12.32 -24.13 9.54
C GLN A 229 11.81 -23.14 10.59
N GLU A 230 11.42 -23.59 11.79
CA GLU A 230 11.10 -22.72 12.93
C GLU A 230 12.32 -21.90 13.39
N SER A 231 13.50 -22.51 13.41
CA SER A 231 14.73 -21.80 13.77
C SER A 231 15.12 -20.77 12.70
N GLU A 232 14.98 -21.14 11.42
CA GLU A 232 15.25 -20.25 10.29
C GLU A 232 14.28 -19.05 10.26
N ILE A 233 13.00 -19.26 10.52
CA ILE A 233 12.02 -18.17 10.54
C ILE A 233 12.26 -17.25 11.73
N VAL A 234 12.63 -17.75 12.91
CA VAL A 234 12.99 -16.91 14.07
C VAL A 234 14.17 -16.00 13.73
N ALA A 235 15.23 -16.54 13.12
CA ALA A 235 16.38 -15.75 12.69
C ALA A 235 16.00 -14.70 11.63
N ALA A 236 15.14 -15.04 10.67
CA ALA A 236 14.68 -14.11 9.66
C ALA A 236 13.78 -13.00 10.25
N LEU A 237 12.90 -13.34 11.20
CA LEU A 237 12.06 -12.39 11.92
C LEU A 237 12.90 -11.45 12.78
N GLU A 238 13.97 -11.92 13.40
CA GLU A 238 14.89 -11.08 14.17
C GLU A 238 15.53 -9.98 13.31
N VAL A 239 15.96 -10.31 12.09
CA VAL A 239 16.52 -9.31 11.15
C VAL A 239 15.51 -8.18 10.88
N VAL A 240 14.25 -8.52 10.62
CA VAL A 240 13.21 -7.50 10.39
C VAL A 240 12.87 -6.76 11.68
N THR A 241 12.80 -7.46 12.81
CA THR A 241 12.52 -6.89 14.13
C THR A 241 13.54 -5.81 14.48
N ASN A 242 14.84 -6.09 14.31
CA ASN A 242 15.89 -5.13 14.61
C ASN A 242 15.89 -3.90 13.68
N LYS A 243 15.32 -4.02 12.46
CA LYS A 243 15.12 -2.87 11.56
C LYS A 243 13.97 -1.95 12.02
N VAL A 244 12.89 -2.52 12.57
CA VAL A 244 11.71 -1.75 13.00
C VAL A 244 11.70 -1.37 14.48
N LEU A 245 12.47 -2.09 15.30
CA LEU A 245 12.58 -1.93 16.75
C LEU A 245 14.08 -2.00 17.14
N PRO A 246 14.87 -0.96 16.87
CA PRO A 246 16.33 -0.99 17.09
C PRO A 246 16.72 -1.34 18.53
N GLU A 247 15.86 -1.05 19.52
CA GLU A 247 16.08 -1.39 20.92
C GLU A 247 16.21 -2.91 21.17
N THR A 248 15.67 -3.75 20.29
CA THR A 248 15.73 -5.21 20.43
C THR A 248 17.09 -5.80 20.04
N ALA A 249 17.92 -5.06 19.30
CA ALA A 249 19.21 -5.56 18.80
C ALA A 249 20.18 -5.97 19.92
N SER A 250 20.02 -5.41 21.13
CA SER A 250 20.81 -5.76 22.32
C SER A 250 20.41 -7.08 22.98
N LYS A 251 19.26 -7.65 22.60
CA LYS A 251 18.66 -8.84 23.21
C LYS A 251 18.21 -9.82 22.13
N PRO A 252 19.14 -10.62 21.58
CA PRO A 252 18.84 -11.49 20.46
C PRO A 252 17.89 -12.64 20.84
N LEU A 253 17.09 -13.08 19.88
CA LEU A 253 16.21 -14.23 20.02
C LEU A 253 17.03 -15.53 19.96
N PRO A 254 16.87 -16.46 20.92
CA PRO A 254 17.41 -17.80 20.75
C PRO A 254 16.78 -18.46 19.51
N PRO A 255 17.56 -19.00 18.55
CA PRO A 255 17.01 -19.58 17.32
C PRO A 255 16.00 -20.69 17.59
N ASP A 256 16.25 -21.47 18.64
CA ASP A 256 15.48 -22.62 19.09
C ASP A 256 14.41 -22.28 20.15
N CYS A 257 14.08 -21.00 20.33
CA CYS A 257 13.10 -20.55 21.35
C CYS A 257 11.71 -21.19 21.18
N VAL A 258 11.28 -21.44 19.94
CA VAL A 258 9.98 -22.07 19.65
C VAL A 258 10.01 -23.54 20.06
N GLU A 259 11.05 -24.30 19.66
CA GLU A 259 11.22 -25.70 20.06
C GLU A 259 11.26 -25.83 21.59
N MET A 260 12.00 -24.94 22.28
CA MET A 260 12.07 -24.90 23.74
C MET A 260 10.71 -24.61 24.38
N ALA A 261 9.96 -23.66 23.83
CA ALA A 261 8.62 -23.37 24.32
C ALA A 261 7.69 -24.58 24.13
N GLU A 262 7.77 -25.27 22.99
CA GLU A 262 7.03 -26.51 22.77
C GLU A 262 7.46 -27.64 23.72
N ALA A 263 8.75 -27.73 24.06
CA ALA A 263 9.25 -28.68 25.05
C ALA A 263 8.70 -28.39 26.44
N CYS A 264 8.56 -27.12 26.83
CA CYS A 264 7.90 -26.74 28.08
C CYS A 264 6.45 -27.25 28.15
N LEU A 265 5.73 -27.22 27.03
CA LEU A 265 4.35 -27.69 26.97
C LEU A 265 4.26 -29.22 26.93
N PHE A 266 5.22 -29.87 26.28
CA PHE A 266 5.25 -31.32 26.15
C PHE A 266 5.60 -32.02 27.47
N TYR A 267 6.48 -31.42 28.28
CA TYR A 267 6.88 -31.94 29.59
C TYR A 267 6.20 -31.17 30.75
N ASP A 268 4.99 -30.66 30.55
CA ASP A 268 4.30 -29.79 31.50
C ASP A 268 4.20 -30.38 32.93
N ILE A 269 4.00 -31.69 33.07
CA ILE A 269 3.96 -32.39 34.36
C ILE A 269 5.28 -32.22 35.15
N ARG A 270 6.40 -32.02 34.46
CA ARG A 270 7.74 -31.91 35.06
C ARG A 270 8.20 -30.47 35.25
N ILE A 271 7.39 -29.49 34.87
CA ILE A 271 7.78 -28.08 34.81
C ILE A 271 6.81 -27.24 35.65
N PRO A 272 7.30 -26.28 36.44
CA PRO A 272 6.44 -25.37 37.19
C PRO A 272 5.37 -24.70 36.29
N PRO A 273 4.09 -24.68 36.69
CA PRO A 273 3.01 -24.12 35.87
C PRO A 273 3.22 -22.69 35.38
N VAL A 274 3.92 -21.86 36.17
CA VAL A 274 4.28 -20.49 35.81
C VAL A 274 5.17 -20.44 34.57
N LEU A 275 6.16 -21.35 34.47
CA LEU A 275 7.07 -21.44 33.34
C LEU A 275 6.35 -22.02 32.10
N VAL A 276 5.50 -23.01 32.30
CA VAL A 276 4.63 -23.56 31.23
C VAL A 276 3.75 -22.45 30.66
N ASN A 277 3.15 -21.61 31.50
CA ASN A 277 2.31 -20.50 31.06
C ASN A 277 3.11 -19.43 30.30
N ALA A 278 4.34 -19.11 30.72
CA ALA A 278 5.23 -18.22 29.96
C ALA A 278 5.53 -18.78 28.55
N ALA A 279 5.83 -20.08 28.46
CA ALA A 279 6.07 -20.75 27.18
C ALA A 279 4.84 -20.77 26.26
N LYS A 280 3.62 -20.87 26.80
CA LYS A 280 2.37 -20.75 26.01
C LYS A 280 2.30 -19.43 25.24
N TRP A 281 2.74 -18.32 25.85
CA TRP A 281 2.75 -17.02 25.18
C TRP A 281 3.73 -16.96 24.01
N VAL A 282 4.91 -17.58 24.14
CA VAL A 282 5.89 -17.70 23.04
C VAL A 282 5.25 -18.41 21.85
N VAL A 283 4.64 -19.57 22.06
CA VAL A 283 4.01 -20.32 20.98
C VAL A 283 2.83 -19.54 20.38
N LYS A 284 1.96 -18.96 21.22
CA LYS A 284 0.84 -18.15 20.77
C LYS A 284 1.31 -17.00 19.87
N ASP A 285 2.28 -16.22 20.31
CA ASP A 285 2.72 -15.03 19.58
C ASP A 285 3.52 -15.40 18.33
N PHE A 286 4.24 -16.53 18.34
CA PHE A 286 4.86 -17.10 17.15
C PHE A 286 3.83 -17.48 16.08
N ILE A 287 2.77 -18.21 16.46
CA ILE A 287 1.68 -18.52 15.52
C ILE A 287 0.96 -17.24 15.08
N GLU A 288 0.83 -16.24 15.95
CA GLU A 288 0.25 -14.95 15.57
C GLU A 288 1.05 -14.26 14.44
N VAL A 289 2.39 -14.29 14.51
CA VAL A 289 3.26 -13.82 13.44
C VAL A 289 3.02 -14.63 12.16
N ARG A 290 2.99 -15.96 12.24
CA ARG A 290 2.76 -16.83 11.07
C ARG A 290 1.40 -16.59 10.39
N LEU A 291 0.35 -16.32 11.18
CA LEU A 291 -0.96 -15.95 10.65
C LEU A 291 -0.92 -14.59 9.95
N TYR A 292 -0.20 -13.61 10.51
CA TYR A 292 0.02 -12.33 9.84
C TYR A 292 0.72 -12.51 8.49
N LEU A 293 1.79 -13.33 8.44
CA LEU A 293 2.51 -13.63 7.20
C LEU A 293 1.60 -14.25 6.14
N THR A 294 0.69 -15.16 6.54
CA THR A 294 -0.26 -15.80 5.62
C THR A 294 -1.23 -14.78 4.98
N GLU A 295 -1.52 -13.67 5.66
CA GLU A 295 -2.42 -12.62 5.17
C GLU A 295 -1.71 -11.57 4.27
N LEU A 296 -0.37 -11.54 4.25
CA LEU A 296 0.42 -10.53 3.51
C LEU A 296 0.10 -10.44 2.00
N PRO A 297 -0.08 -11.55 1.26
CA PRO A 297 -0.43 -11.46 -0.17
C PRO A 297 -1.74 -10.71 -0.44
N LEU A 298 -2.66 -10.69 0.54
CA LEU A 298 -3.97 -10.08 0.42
C LEU A 298 -3.99 -8.65 0.96
N LYS A 299 -3.45 -8.46 2.17
CA LYS A 299 -3.47 -7.15 2.86
C LYS A 299 -2.38 -6.21 2.36
N ARG A 300 -1.28 -6.78 1.87
CA ARG A 300 -0.08 -6.06 1.43
C ARG A 300 0.46 -5.18 2.56
N MET A 301 1.52 -4.43 2.27
CA MET A 301 2.25 -3.64 3.25
C MET A 301 2.89 -2.42 2.62
N HIS A 302 3.11 -1.39 3.44
CA HIS A 302 3.90 -0.23 3.06
C HIS A 302 5.38 -0.61 2.95
N PRO A 303 6.15 0.01 2.02
CA PRO A 303 7.56 -0.27 1.83
C PRO A 303 8.41 0.18 3.02
N HIS A 304 8.00 1.24 3.72
CA HIS A 304 8.53 1.59 5.04
C HIS A 304 7.93 0.67 6.10
N PHE A 305 8.73 -0.23 6.65
CA PHE A 305 8.27 -1.23 7.62
C PHE A 305 7.74 -0.59 8.91
N GLN A 306 8.18 0.63 9.25
CA GLN A 306 7.67 1.39 10.39
C GLN A 306 6.20 1.83 10.21
N ASP A 307 5.74 1.96 8.97
CA ASP A 307 4.36 2.36 8.67
C ASP A 307 3.38 1.18 8.72
N ASN A 308 3.86 -0.01 9.12
CA ASN A 308 3.06 -1.22 9.22
C ASN A 308 2.78 -1.56 10.69
N PRO A 309 1.75 -0.96 11.32
CA PRO A 309 1.51 -1.10 12.76
C PRO A 309 1.24 -2.53 13.19
N VAL A 310 0.60 -3.34 12.32
CA VAL A 310 0.32 -4.74 12.62
C VAL A 310 1.61 -5.56 12.64
N LEU A 311 2.53 -5.35 11.68
CA LEU A 311 3.86 -5.98 11.64
C LEU A 311 4.63 -5.68 12.93
N ILE A 312 4.77 -4.39 13.26
CA ILE A 312 5.48 -3.95 14.45
C ILE A 312 4.91 -4.60 15.71
N ARG A 313 3.57 -4.62 15.84
CA ARG A 313 2.89 -5.20 16.99
C ARG A 313 3.18 -6.69 17.14
N VAL A 314 3.06 -7.49 16.06
CA VAL A 314 3.28 -8.94 16.16
C VAL A 314 4.75 -9.28 16.43
N LEU A 315 5.70 -8.55 15.83
CA LEU A 315 7.13 -8.73 16.10
C LEU A 315 7.48 -8.34 17.54
N ARG A 316 6.97 -7.20 18.02
CA ARG A 316 7.20 -6.74 19.40
C ARG A 316 6.64 -7.73 20.43
N ASN A 317 5.43 -8.23 20.20
CA ASN A 317 4.80 -9.20 21.11
C ASN A 317 5.62 -10.49 21.15
N PHE A 318 5.99 -11.02 19.98
CA PHE A 318 6.82 -12.21 19.91
C PHE A 318 8.17 -12.01 20.63
N HIS A 319 8.91 -10.93 20.35
CA HIS A 319 10.16 -10.63 21.04
C HIS A 319 9.99 -10.53 22.55
N ARG A 320 8.98 -9.77 23.01
CA ARG A 320 8.66 -9.64 24.44
C ARG A 320 8.31 -10.98 25.08
N SER A 321 7.55 -11.83 24.40
CA SER A 321 7.17 -13.15 24.92
C SER A 321 8.38 -14.05 25.13
N VAL A 322 9.33 -14.05 24.19
CA VAL A 322 10.57 -14.82 24.28
C VAL A 322 11.44 -14.31 25.43
N MET A 323 11.59 -13.00 25.55
CA MET A 323 12.34 -12.39 26.66
C MET A 323 11.68 -12.67 28.03
N GLY A 324 10.36 -12.59 28.11
CA GLY A 324 9.59 -12.89 29.32
C GLY A 324 9.62 -14.38 29.71
N ALA A 325 9.88 -15.27 28.77
CA ALA A 325 9.97 -16.70 28.98
C ALA A 325 11.41 -17.22 29.18
N ALA A 326 12.41 -16.34 29.33
CA ALA A 326 13.82 -16.72 29.36
C ALA A 326 14.15 -17.87 30.34
N GLU A 327 13.59 -17.83 31.56
CA GLU A 327 13.76 -18.89 32.56
C GLU A 327 13.15 -20.22 32.11
N ALA A 328 11.95 -20.18 31.52
CA ALA A 328 11.28 -21.36 30.99
C ALA A 328 12.09 -21.99 29.85
N LEU A 329 12.60 -21.17 28.92
CA LEU A 329 13.43 -21.63 27.81
C LEU A 329 14.77 -22.22 28.30
N GLN A 330 15.38 -21.61 29.33
CA GLN A 330 16.59 -22.15 29.96
C GLN A 330 16.33 -23.49 30.66
N HIS A 331 15.17 -23.67 31.28
CA HIS A 331 14.77 -24.95 31.84
C HIS A 331 14.59 -26.01 30.74
N ALA A 332 13.90 -25.66 29.65
CA ALA A 332 13.68 -26.56 28.50
C ALA A 332 14.98 -27.08 27.87
N ARG A 333 16.06 -26.28 27.86
CA ARG A 333 17.39 -26.71 27.37
C ARG A 333 17.94 -27.94 28.06
N ARG A 334 17.52 -28.21 29.30
CA ARG A 334 17.97 -29.37 30.09
C ARG A 334 17.12 -30.62 29.84
N LEU A 335 16.03 -30.49 29.09
CA LEU A 335 15.12 -31.58 28.79
C LEU A 335 15.53 -32.30 27.49
N PRO A 336 15.13 -33.58 27.32
CA PRO A 336 15.34 -34.28 26.07
C PRO A 336 14.63 -33.59 24.91
N LYS A 337 15.28 -33.49 23.75
CA LYS A 337 14.70 -32.89 22.54
C LYS A 337 13.38 -33.54 22.17
N ILE A 338 12.36 -32.72 21.92
CA ILE A 338 11.02 -33.22 21.58
C ILE A 338 10.98 -33.94 20.25
N SER A 339 11.87 -33.63 19.30
CA SER A 339 11.96 -34.34 18.02
C SER A 339 12.34 -35.81 18.21
N ALA A 340 13.26 -36.12 19.11
CA ALA A 340 13.64 -37.50 19.41
C ALA A 340 12.51 -38.28 20.11
N ALA A 341 11.70 -37.61 20.93
CA ALA A 341 10.59 -38.23 21.65
C ALA A 341 9.31 -38.43 20.79
N LYS A 342 9.17 -37.69 19.68
CA LYS A 342 7.93 -37.63 18.88
C LYS A 342 7.89 -38.48 17.62
N ILE A 343 8.98 -39.17 17.26
CA ILE A 343 9.05 -40.03 16.06
C ILE A 343 7.96 -41.14 16.03
N GLY A 344 7.32 -41.45 17.17
CA GLY A 344 6.21 -42.42 17.27
C GLY A 344 4.82 -41.86 17.60
N CYS A 345 4.65 -40.53 17.75
CA CYS A 345 3.33 -39.92 17.96
C CYS A 345 2.80 -39.38 16.64
N ASN A 346 1.59 -39.75 16.23
CA ASN A 346 0.99 -39.39 14.93
C ASN A 346 0.93 -37.85 14.68
N GLY A 347 2.03 -37.31 14.15
CA GLY A 347 2.18 -36.24 13.16
C GLY A 347 1.64 -34.83 13.43
N SER A 348 0.93 -34.57 14.53
CA SER A 348 0.10 -33.37 14.65
C SER A 348 0.30 -32.62 15.97
N TRP A 349 1.55 -32.37 16.37
CA TRP A 349 1.85 -31.62 17.59
C TRP A 349 2.13 -30.14 17.30
N MET A 350 1.34 -29.26 17.93
CA MET A 350 1.54 -27.80 17.94
C MET A 350 1.73 -27.20 16.54
N THR A 351 0.90 -27.63 15.59
CA THR A 351 0.91 -27.09 14.23
C THR A 351 0.07 -25.82 14.13
N LYS A 352 0.36 -24.98 13.13
CA LYS A 352 -0.46 -23.79 12.83
C LYS A 352 -1.96 -24.12 12.73
N LYS A 353 -2.32 -25.20 12.02
CA LYS A 353 -3.73 -25.62 11.82
C LYS A 353 -4.45 -25.95 13.14
N LEU A 354 -3.75 -26.51 14.12
CA LEU A 354 -4.36 -26.88 15.41
C LEU A 354 -4.57 -25.67 16.32
N ILE A 355 -3.66 -24.70 16.30
CA ILE A 355 -3.65 -23.58 17.24
C ILE A 355 -4.44 -22.37 16.70
N GLN A 356 -4.52 -22.23 15.38
CA GLN A 356 -5.17 -21.11 14.71
C GLN A 356 -6.62 -20.82 15.19
N PRO A 357 -7.52 -21.81 15.38
CA PRO A 357 -8.87 -21.55 15.87
C PRO A 357 -8.89 -20.84 17.24
N GLU A 358 -8.00 -21.24 18.14
CA GLU A 358 -7.91 -20.66 19.48
C GLU A 358 -7.41 -19.22 19.44
N ILE A 359 -6.43 -18.92 18.57
CA ILE A 359 -5.96 -17.55 18.37
C ILE A 359 -7.06 -16.65 17.81
N TYR A 360 -7.89 -17.15 16.88
CA TYR A 360 -9.04 -16.39 16.39
C TYR A 360 -10.06 -16.11 17.50
N ARG A 361 -10.32 -17.09 18.38
CA ARG A 361 -11.19 -16.91 19.53
C ARG A 361 -10.66 -15.83 20.48
N ILE A 362 -9.37 -15.88 20.83
CA ILE A 362 -8.72 -14.88 21.69
C ILE A 362 -8.80 -13.48 21.06
N ARG A 363 -8.50 -13.37 19.76
CA ARG A 363 -8.61 -12.09 19.02
C ARG A 363 -10.03 -11.55 19.04
N ARG A 364 -11.04 -12.40 18.88
CA ARG A 364 -12.45 -12.01 18.93
C ARG A 364 -12.82 -11.48 20.32
N GLN A 365 -12.48 -12.22 21.37
CA GLN A 365 -12.71 -11.79 22.75
C GLN A 365 -12.02 -10.46 23.08
N MET A 366 -10.77 -10.25 22.66
CA MET A 366 -10.09 -8.97 22.86
C MET A 366 -10.75 -7.80 22.12
N ARG A 367 -11.33 -8.03 20.94
CA ARG A 367 -12.11 -7.01 20.22
C ARG A 367 -13.42 -6.71 20.92
N GLU A 368 -14.10 -7.73 21.46
CA GLU A 368 -15.35 -7.58 22.20
C GLU A 368 -15.11 -6.79 23.51
N MET A 369 -14.09 -7.15 24.29
CA MET A 369 -13.71 -6.40 25.50
C MET A 369 -13.20 -4.98 25.20
N GLY A 370 -12.53 -4.77 24.06
CA GLY A 370 -12.09 -3.44 23.62
C GLY A 370 -13.27 -2.51 23.30
N LYS A 371 -14.32 -3.05 22.67
CA LYS A 371 -15.58 -2.34 22.41
C LYS A 371 -16.36 -2.05 23.68
N GLU A 372 -16.35 -2.97 24.65
CA GLU A 372 -16.96 -2.75 25.97
C GLU A 372 -16.26 -1.60 26.72
N LYS A 373 -14.92 -1.48 26.62
CA LYS A 373 -14.18 -0.36 27.20
C LYS A 373 -14.46 0.99 26.52
N GLU A 374 -14.75 1.01 25.22
CA GLU A 374 -15.20 2.23 24.52
C GLU A 374 -16.66 2.59 24.84
N GLN A 375 -17.47 1.65 25.36
CA GLN A 375 -18.87 1.87 25.75
C GLN A 375 -19.04 2.29 27.22
N VAL A 376 -17.98 2.31 28.03
CA VAL A 376 -18.03 2.91 29.37
C VAL A 376 -18.00 4.42 29.20
N THR A 377 -19.18 5.04 29.13
CA THR A 377 -19.32 6.50 29.12
C THR A 377 -18.89 7.08 30.46
N PRO A 378 -18.37 8.33 30.51
CA PRO A 378 -18.08 9.02 31.77
C PRO A 378 -19.26 9.05 32.74
N GLU A 379 -20.48 9.00 32.22
CA GLU A 379 -21.74 8.92 32.98
C GLU A 379 -21.90 7.59 33.75
N ALA A 380 -21.41 6.47 33.19
CA ALA A 380 -21.42 5.18 33.88
C ALA A 380 -20.39 5.10 35.02
N ILE A 381 -19.31 5.89 34.95
CA ILE A 381 -18.31 6.03 36.01
C ILE A 381 -18.84 6.95 37.12
N ALA A 382 -19.59 7.99 36.76
CA ALA A 382 -20.21 8.91 37.72
C ALA A 382 -21.43 8.31 38.47
N ALA A 383 -22.10 7.29 37.92
CA ALA A 383 -23.20 6.60 38.59
C ALA A 383 -22.73 5.50 39.57
N ALA A 384 -21.44 5.15 39.54
CA ALA A 384 -20.83 4.12 40.39
C ALA A 384 -19.91 4.69 41.49
N ALA A 385 -19.74 6.02 41.54
CA ALA A 385 -19.08 6.77 42.59
C ALA A 385 -20.14 7.53 43.40
#